data_AF-A0A851DU26-F1
#
_entry.id   AF-A0A851DU26-F1
#
_cell.length_a   1.000
_cell.length_b   1.000
_cell.length_c   1.000
_cell.angle_alpha   90.00
_cell.angle_beta   90.00
_cell.angle_gamma   90.00
#
_symmetry.space_group_name_H-M   'P 1'
#
loop_
_entity.id
_entity.type
_entity.pdbx_description
1 polymer ?
#
loop_
_entity_poly.entity_id
_entity_poly.type
_entity_poly.pdbx_seq_one_letter_code
_entity_poly.pdbx_strand_id
1 'polypeptide(L)'
;RLHGRSEESDQQESLHKLLTSGGLSEDFNTPYPPLRANVIEAINELLIELEGTTDNIAMQALEHIHSNEVIMTIGYSRTVEAFLKEAARKRKFQVIVAECAPFCQGHEMAVRLSKENIETTVMSDAAIFAVMSRVNKVIIGTKTILANGALIAVSGTHTLALAAKHHSTPLIVCAPMFKLSPQFPNEEDSFHKFVSPQEVLPFTEG
;
A
#
# COMPACT_ATOMS: atom_id res chain seq x y z
N ARG A 1 -12.44 -37.58 52.86
CA ARG A 1 -12.23 -36.14 52.55
C ARG A 1 -10.77 -35.98 52.13
N LEU A 2 -10.54 -35.28 51.02
CA LEU A 2 -9.28 -34.98 50.32
C LEU A 2 -8.84 -36.01 49.25
N HIS A 3 -9.11 -35.65 48.00
CA HIS A 3 -8.29 -35.99 46.83
C HIS A 3 -8.28 -34.75 45.93
N GLY A 4 -7.14 -34.07 45.86
CA GLY A 4 -6.87 -33.03 44.88
C GLY A 4 -6.04 -33.62 43.75
N ARG A 5 -6.39 -33.30 42.49
CA ARG A 5 -5.47 -33.42 41.34
C ARG A 5 -5.96 -32.58 40.16
N SER A 6 -5.36 -31.40 40.04
CA SER A 6 -4.86 -30.76 38.81
C SER A 6 -5.83 -30.48 37.65
N GLU A 7 -6.44 -29.28 37.68
CA GLU A 7 -6.82 -28.50 36.50
C GLU A 7 -5.55 -27.77 36.00
N GLU A 8 -4.75 -28.35 35.09
CA GLU A 8 -3.63 -27.65 34.40
C GLU A 8 -2.96 -28.58 33.36
N SER A 9 -3.66 -29.00 32.30
CA SER A 9 -3.02 -29.82 31.24
C SER A 9 -3.45 -29.54 29.80
N ASP A 10 -4.07 -28.38 29.51
CA ASP A 10 -4.48 -28.02 28.14
C ASP A 10 -3.64 -26.88 27.55
N GLN A 11 -2.37 -26.74 27.96
CA GLN A 11 -1.43 -25.81 27.35
C GLN A 11 -0.17 -26.51 26.84
N GLN A 12 -0.18 -26.77 25.52
CA GLN A 12 0.94 -26.88 24.57
C GLN A 12 0.72 -28.04 23.57
N GLU A 13 -0.27 -27.89 22.70
CA GLU A 13 -0.19 -28.59 21.42
C GLU A 13 0.90 -27.92 20.57
N SER A 14 2.01 -28.64 20.35
CA SER A 14 3.12 -28.15 19.54
C SER A 14 2.66 -27.93 18.10
N LEU A 15 3.05 -26.80 17.49
CA LEU A 15 2.80 -26.48 16.07
C LEU A 15 3.13 -27.64 15.11
N HIS A 16 4.15 -28.43 15.45
CA HIS A 16 4.53 -29.64 14.73
C HIS A 16 3.38 -30.64 14.63
N LYS A 17 2.62 -30.87 15.71
CA LYS A 17 1.50 -31.81 15.79
C LYS A 17 0.30 -31.35 14.97
N LEU A 18 0.06 -30.04 14.89
CA LEU A 18 -0.94 -29.39 14.03
C LEU A 18 -0.60 -29.50 12.54
N LEU A 19 0.70 -29.46 12.20
CA LEU A 19 1.19 -29.63 10.83
C LEU A 19 1.32 -31.11 10.40
N THR A 20 1.53 -32.03 11.34
CA THR A 20 1.63 -33.49 11.07
C THR A 20 0.34 -34.26 11.28
N SER A 21 -0.76 -33.62 11.72
CA SER A 21 -2.10 -34.20 11.68
C SER A 21 -2.64 -34.24 10.25
N GLY A 22 -1.93 -34.95 9.36
CA GLY A 22 -2.47 -35.40 8.08
C GLY A 22 -3.58 -36.40 8.34
N GLY A 23 -4.82 -35.94 8.36
CA GLY A 23 -5.98 -36.82 8.54
C GLY A 23 -7.23 -36.23 9.16
N LEU A 24 -7.35 -34.91 9.34
CA LEU A 24 -8.67 -34.32 9.60
C LEU A 24 -9.35 -34.03 8.26
N SER A 25 -10.03 -35.04 7.71
CA SER A 25 -11.13 -34.76 6.79
C SER A 25 -12.26 -34.15 7.62
N GLU A 26 -12.15 -32.85 7.91
CA GLU A 26 -13.23 -32.11 8.58
C GLU A 26 -14.48 -32.20 7.68
N ASP A 27 -15.54 -32.82 8.20
CA ASP A 27 -16.79 -32.95 7.48
C ASP A 27 -17.53 -31.60 7.52
N PHE A 28 -17.31 -30.78 6.49
CA PHE A 28 -17.92 -29.46 6.33
C PHE A 28 -19.46 -29.49 6.20
N ASN A 29 -20.09 -30.67 6.19
CA ASN A 29 -21.54 -30.81 6.16
C ASN A 29 -22.20 -30.75 7.55
N THR A 30 -21.44 -30.79 8.65
CA THR A 30 -22.06 -30.66 9.98
C THR A 30 -22.51 -29.21 10.22
N PRO A 31 -23.80 -28.94 10.46
CA PRO A 31 -24.26 -27.58 10.70
C PRO A 31 -23.73 -27.11 12.06
N TYR A 32 -22.89 -26.09 12.06
CA TYR A 32 -22.41 -25.41 13.27
C TYR A 32 -23.27 -24.14 13.49
N PRO A 33 -24.28 -24.17 14.39
CA PRO A 33 -25.25 -23.08 14.51
C PRO A 33 -24.66 -21.69 14.78
N PRO A 34 -23.59 -21.50 15.59
CA PRO A 34 -23.04 -20.18 15.82
C PRO A 34 -22.10 -19.72 14.69
N LEU A 35 -21.77 -20.57 13.70
CA LEU A 35 -20.85 -20.22 12.60
C LEU A 35 -21.29 -18.93 11.90
N ARG A 36 -22.58 -18.86 11.55
CA ARG A 36 -23.13 -17.71 10.82
C ARG A 36 -23.01 -16.43 11.64
N ALA A 37 -23.29 -16.48 12.93
CA ALA A 37 -23.20 -15.30 13.80
C ALA A 37 -21.74 -14.83 13.91
N ASN A 38 -20.81 -15.75 14.16
CA ASN A 38 -19.39 -15.44 14.29
C ASN A 38 -18.79 -14.90 12.98
N VAL A 39 -19.18 -15.46 11.82
CA VAL A 39 -18.74 -14.96 10.52
C VAL A 39 -19.27 -13.55 10.25
N ILE A 40 -20.53 -13.26 10.61
CA ILE A 40 -21.08 -11.90 10.48
C ILE A 40 -20.33 -10.91 11.37
N GLU A 41 -20.04 -11.29 12.61
CA GLU A 41 -19.26 -10.46 13.55
C GLU A 41 -17.85 -10.18 13.01
N ALA A 42 -17.14 -11.22 12.55
CA ALA A 42 -15.80 -11.08 11.96
C ALA A 42 -15.79 -10.20 10.69
N ILE A 43 -16.81 -10.33 9.83
CA ILE A 43 -16.94 -9.48 8.64
C ILE A 43 -17.18 -8.02 9.04
N ASN A 44 -17.98 -7.76 10.06
CA ASN A 44 -18.24 -6.40 10.54
C ASN A 44 -16.99 -5.77 11.16
N GLU A 45 -16.22 -6.54 11.93
CA GLU A 45 -14.94 -6.11 12.48
C GLU A 45 -13.95 -5.74 11.36
N LEU A 46 -13.83 -6.61 10.34
CA LEU A 46 -12.99 -6.34 9.18
C LEU A 46 -13.44 -5.07 8.42
N LEU A 47 -14.74 -4.85 8.28
CA LEU A 47 -15.26 -3.66 7.60
C LEU A 47 -14.85 -2.38 8.36
N ILE A 48 -14.99 -2.37 9.69
CA ILE A 48 -14.58 -1.26 10.54
C ILE A 48 -13.07 -0.99 10.39
N GLU A 49 -12.25 -2.04 10.34
CA GLU A 49 -10.80 -1.91 10.13
C GLU A 49 -10.47 -1.29 8.76
N LEU A 50 -11.14 -1.75 7.70
CA LEU A 50 -10.94 -1.25 6.34
C LEU A 50 -11.26 0.24 6.21
N GLU A 51 -12.33 0.70 6.86
CA GLU A 51 -12.72 2.11 6.88
C GLU A 51 -11.66 2.98 7.57
N GLY A 52 -11.09 2.52 8.70
CA GLY A 52 -10.08 3.27 9.46
C GLY A 52 -8.65 3.22 8.92
N THR A 53 -8.36 2.37 7.92
CA THR A 53 -6.97 2.09 7.52
C THR A 53 -6.24 3.33 6.99
N THR A 54 -6.93 4.21 6.25
CA THR A 54 -6.28 5.42 5.68
C THR A 54 -5.85 6.40 6.78
N ASP A 55 -6.70 6.58 7.79
CA ASP A 55 -6.41 7.45 8.92
C ASP A 55 -5.30 6.89 9.80
N ASN A 56 -5.30 5.56 10.01
CA ASN A 56 -4.22 4.86 10.71
C ASN A 56 -2.86 5.09 10.06
N ILE A 57 -2.78 4.98 8.73
CA ILE A 57 -1.54 5.26 7.99
C ILE A 57 -1.19 6.75 8.09
N ALA A 58 -2.17 7.65 7.96
CA ALA A 58 -1.92 9.09 8.02
C ALA A 58 -1.38 9.54 9.39
N MET A 59 -1.83 8.95 10.49
CA MET A 59 -1.34 9.26 11.84
C MET A 59 0.17 8.97 11.99
N GLN A 60 0.70 7.99 11.26
CA GLN A 60 2.14 7.64 11.28
C GLN A 60 3.01 8.63 10.49
N ALA A 61 2.41 9.56 9.74
CA ALA A 61 3.16 10.45 8.84
C ALA A 61 4.19 11.34 9.56
N LEU A 62 3.88 11.74 10.80
CA LEU A 62 4.75 12.58 11.63
C LEU A 62 6.04 11.86 12.05
N GLU A 63 6.12 10.55 12.00
CA GLU A 63 7.35 9.82 12.32
C GLU A 63 8.30 9.76 11.12
N HIS A 64 7.77 9.88 9.91
CA HIS A 64 8.53 9.70 8.67
C HIS A 64 8.90 11.00 7.95
N ILE A 65 8.07 12.05 8.04
CA ILE A 65 8.24 13.30 7.28
C ILE A 65 8.75 14.41 8.19
N HIS A 66 9.98 14.90 8.01
CA HIS A 66 10.50 16.03 8.79
C HIS A 66 10.36 17.37 8.06
N SER A 67 10.54 18.47 8.80
CA SER A 67 10.51 19.81 8.22
C SER A 67 11.67 20.03 7.24
N ASN A 68 11.43 20.80 6.18
CA ASN A 68 12.38 21.12 5.11
C ASN A 68 12.89 19.90 4.32
N GLU A 69 12.16 18.79 4.33
CA GLU A 69 12.44 17.66 3.45
C GLU A 69 11.82 17.86 2.07
N VAL A 70 12.49 17.34 1.04
CA VAL A 70 11.97 17.23 -0.32
C VAL A 70 11.48 15.81 -0.52
N ILE A 71 10.18 15.65 -0.64
CA ILE A 71 9.50 14.37 -0.85
C ILE A 71 9.11 14.24 -2.31
N MET A 72 9.31 13.07 -2.90
CA MET A 72 8.86 12.77 -4.25
C MET A 72 7.76 11.71 -4.26
N THR A 73 6.71 11.94 -5.04
CA THR A 73 5.60 11.01 -5.28
C THR A 73 5.30 10.93 -6.78
N ILE A 74 4.57 9.89 -7.21
CA ILE A 74 4.17 9.66 -8.60
C ILE A 74 2.68 9.37 -8.71
N GLY A 75 2.04 9.97 -9.72
CA GLY A 75 0.62 9.80 -9.99
C GLY A 75 -0.27 10.29 -8.84
N TYR A 76 -1.40 9.61 -8.65
CA TYR A 76 -2.37 9.96 -7.61
C TYR A 76 -2.70 8.75 -6.72
N SER A 77 -2.61 8.96 -5.41
CA SER A 77 -2.99 7.97 -4.40
C SER A 77 -3.64 8.67 -3.21
N ARG A 78 -4.88 8.28 -2.89
CA ARG A 78 -5.63 8.84 -1.74
C ARG A 78 -4.91 8.61 -0.41
N THR A 79 -4.29 7.44 -0.23
CA THR A 79 -3.55 7.11 1.00
C THR A 79 -2.32 8.01 1.16
N VAL A 80 -1.58 8.26 0.07
CA VAL A 80 -0.41 9.15 0.10
C VAL A 80 -0.85 10.61 0.27
N GLU A 81 -1.94 11.02 -0.38
CA GLU A 81 -2.53 12.35 -0.19
C GLU A 81 -2.85 12.59 1.29
N ALA A 82 -3.59 11.68 1.93
CA ALA A 82 -3.93 11.78 3.36
C ALA A 82 -2.69 11.81 4.25
N PHE A 83 -1.70 10.95 3.97
CA PHE A 83 -0.42 10.89 4.68
C PHE A 83 0.35 12.22 4.63
N LEU A 84 0.48 12.82 3.44
CA LEU A 84 1.17 14.10 3.27
C LEU A 84 0.38 15.24 3.94
N LYS A 85 -0.96 15.26 3.81
CA LYS A 85 -1.80 16.27 4.45
C LYS A 85 -1.71 16.24 5.97
N GLU A 86 -1.68 15.05 6.57
CA GLU A 86 -1.56 14.93 8.02
C GLU A 86 -0.20 15.44 8.53
N ALA A 87 0.89 15.12 7.84
CA ALA A 87 2.21 15.67 8.16
C ALA A 87 2.26 17.20 8.01
N ALA A 88 1.60 17.75 6.99
CA ALA A 88 1.59 19.18 6.68
C ALA A 88 0.93 20.04 7.77
N ARG A 89 0.04 19.45 8.58
CA ARG A 89 -0.59 20.16 9.71
C ARG A 89 0.43 20.67 10.74
N LYS A 90 1.55 19.96 10.92
CA LYS A 90 2.56 20.29 11.94
C LYS A 90 3.92 20.66 11.34
N ARG A 91 4.22 20.28 10.10
CA ARG A 91 5.54 20.44 9.48
C ARG A 91 5.42 21.06 8.11
N LYS A 92 6.42 21.86 7.73
CA LYS A 92 6.54 22.45 6.39
C LYS A 92 7.60 21.69 5.60
N PHE A 93 7.24 21.23 4.42
CA PHE A 93 8.11 20.45 3.53
C PHE A 93 7.67 20.65 2.07
N GLN A 94 8.50 20.17 1.14
CA GLN A 94 8.27 20.29 -0.29
C GLN A 94 7.87 18.94 -0.87
N VAL A 95 6.90 18.94 -1.79
CA VAL A 95 6.45 17.74 -2.48
C VAL A 95 6.61 17.90 -3.98
N ILE A 96 7.37 17.00 -4.58
CA ILE A 96 7.53 16.85 -6.00
C ILE A 96 6.57 15.76 -6.47
N VAL A 97 5.67 16.11 -7.39
CA VAL A 97 4.69 15.20 -7.95
C VAL A 97 5.02 14.94 -9.42
N ALA A 98 5.42 13.71 -9.72
CA ALA A 98 5.52 13.22 -11.09
C ALA A 98 4.12 12.92 -11.64
N GLU A 99 3.83 13.42 -12.83
CA GLU A 99 2.47 13.45 -13.38
C GLU A 99 1.87 12.08 -13.73
N CYS A 100 2.70 11.06 -13.98
CA CYS A 100 2.28 9.73 -14.46
C CYS A 100 1.57 9.81 -15.82
N ALA A 101 2.34 10.20 -16.85
CA ALA A 101 1.91 10.13 -18.24
C ALA A 101 1.56 8.67 -18.63
N PRO A 102 0.53 8.44 -19.46
CA PRO A 102 -0.18 9.39 -20.32
C PRO A 102 -1.38 10.11 -19.65
N PHE A 103 -1.89 9.62 -18.53
CA PHE A 103 -3.15 10.11 -17.94
C PHE A 103 -2.99 11.36 -17.07
N CYS A 104 -1.76 11.75 -16.73
CA CYS A 104 -1.42 12.94 -15.94
C CYS A 104 -2.18 13.08 -14.61
N GLN A 105 -2.52 11.95 -13.96
CA GLN A 105 -3.30 11.93 -12.72
C GLN A 105 -2.60 12.66 -11.56
N GLY A 106 -1.28 12.80 -11.60
CA GLY A 106 -0.53 13.55 -10.60
C GLY A 106 -0.89 15.04 -10.52
N HIS A 107 -1.46 15.62 -11.59
CA HIS A 107 -1.91 17.02 -11.57
C HIS A 107 -3.04 17.22 -10.56
N GLU A 108 -3.98 16.28 -10.48
CA GLU A 108 -5.06 16.33 -9.48
C GLU A 108 -4.50 16.26 -8.05
N MET A 109 -3.53 15.38 -7.81
CA MET A 109 -2.85 15.26 -6.53
C MET A 109 -2.17 16.56 -6.12
N ALA A 110 -1.42 17.18 -7.04
CA ALA A 110 -0.70 18.41 -6.79
C ALA A 110 -1.62 19.59 -6.47
N VAL A 111 -2.76 19.70 -7.18
CA VAL A 111 -3.79 20.72 -6.90
C VAL A 111 -4.36 20.53 -5.49
N ARG A 112 -4.68 19.28 -5.09
CA ARG A 112 -5.24 18.98 -3.77
C ARG A 112 -4.25 19.26 -2.63
N LEU A 113 -2.97 18.98 -2.83
CA LEU A 113 -1.92 19.28 -1.86
C LEU A 113 -1.65 20.79 -1.77
N SER A 114 -1.67 21.50 -2.90
CA SER A 114 -1.48 22.96 -2.94
C SER A 114 -2.59 23.71 -2.18
N LYS A 115 -3.84 23.22 -2.25
CA LYS A 115 -4.97 23.77 -1.47
C LYS A 115 -4.75 23.70 0.05
N GLU A 116 -3.95 22.76 0.52
CA GLU A 116 -3.58 22.61 1.94
C GLU A 116 -2.31 23.39 2.30
N ASN A 117 -1.85 24.30 1.44
CA ASN A 117 -0.63 25.11 1.60
C ASN A 117 0.67 24.31 1.67
N ILE A 118 0.72 23.13 1.04
CA ILE A 118 1.96 22.36 0.86
C ILE A 118 2.68 22.90 -0.38
N GLU A 119 3.98 23.13 -0.28
CA GLU A 119 4.79 23.57 -1.43
C GLU A 119 4.93 22.42 -2.42
N THR A 120 4.13 22.45 -3.49
CA THR A 120 4.03 21.36 -4.47
C THR A 120 4.61 21.78 -5.82
N THR A 121 5.44 20.92 -6.41
CA THR A 121 6.00 21.10 -7.76
C THR A 121 5.56 19.93 -8.63
N VAL A 122 4.92 20.21 -9.76
CA VAL A 122 4.58 19.21 -10.76
C VAL A 122 5.72 19.07 -11.76
N MET A 123 6.06 17.84 -12.12
CA MET A 123 7.05 17.56 -13.15
C MET A 123 6.62 16.42 -14.07
N SER A 124 7.20 16.40 -15.26
CA SER A 124 7.07 15.27 -16.16
C SER A 124 7.91 14.08 -15.70
N ASP A 125 7.47 12.87 -16.01
CA ASP A 125 8.12 11.62 -15.60
C ASP A 125 9.55 11.50 -16.19
N ALA A 126 9.84 12.19 -17.29
CA ALA A 126 11.19 12.24 -17.88
C ALA A 126 12.21 12.97 -16.98
N ALA A 127 11.76 13.89 -16.14
CA ALA A 127 12.63 14.68 -15.27
C ALA A 127 12.96 13.97 -13.94
N ILE A 128 12.38 12.78 -13.69
CA ILE A 128 12.51 12.05 -12.42
C ILE A 128 13.98 11.85 -12.04
N PHE A 129 14.79 11.34 -12.97
CA PHE A 129 16.19 11.04 -12.71
C PHE A 129 17.02 12.30 -12.44
N ALA A 130 16.73 13.40 -13.15
CA ALA A 130 17.47 14.66 -13.01
C ALA A 130 17.27 15.29 -11.63
N VAL A 131 16.05 15.23 -11.09
CA VAL A 131 15.71 15.87 -9.82
C VAL A 131 15.95 14.96 -8.61
N MET A 132 16.10 13.65 -8.82
CA MET A 132 16.32 12.66 -7.76
C MET A 132 17.50 12.99 -6.84
N SER A 133 18.55 13.66 -7.35
CA SER A 133 19.71 14.09 -6.55
C SER A 133 19.38 15.04 -5.39
N ARG A 134 18.22 15.72 -5.42
CA ARG A 134 17.76 16.66 -4.39
C ARG A 134 16.66 16.10 -3.50
N VAL A 135 16.14 14.92 -3.83
CA VAL A 135 15.02 14.29 -3.11
C VAL A 135 15.56 13.58 -1.87
N ASN A 136 14.92 13.82 -0.72
CA ASN A 136 15.29 13.14 0.53
C ASN A 136 14.60 11.80 0.70
N LYS A 137 13.32 11.71 0.31
CA LYS A 137 12.50 10.50 0.43
C LYS A 137 11.56 10.37 -0.76
N VAL A 138 11.36 9.13 -1.18
CA VAL A 138 10.34 8.79 -2.18
C VAL A 138 9.18 8.14 -1.46
N ILE A 139 7.98 8.70 -1.59
CA ILE A 139 6.76 8.16 -0.99
C ILE A 139 5.79 7.82 -2.12
N ILE A 140 5.43 6.56 -2.24
CA ILE A 140 4.55 6.08 -3.31
C ILE A 140 3.36 5.31 -2.77
N GLY A 141 2.28 5.30 -3.55
CA GLY A 141 1.20 4.35 -3.39
C GLY A 141 1.45 3.10 -4.23
N THR A 142 0.75 2.03 -3.90
CA THR A 142 0.71 0.79 -4.70
C THR A 142 -0.72 0.38 -5.02
N LYS A 143 -0.90 -0.41 -6.08
CA LYS A 143 -2.16 -1.07 -6.40
C LYS A 143 -2.27 -2.39 -5.65
N THR A 144 -1.21 -3.20 -5.69
CA THR A 144 -1.14 -4.53 -5.05
C THR A 144 0.29 -4.80 -4.57
N ILE A 145 0.42 -5.50 -3.45
CA ILE A 145 1.69 -6.05 -2.94
C ILE A 145 1.64 -7.56 -3.11
N LEU A 146 2.66 -8.15 -3.69
CA LEU A 146 2.75 -9.59 -3.98
C LEU A 146 3.41 -10.35 -2.82
N ALA A 147 3.29 -11.68 -2.82
CA ALA A 147 3.79 -12.53 -1.73
C ALA A 147 5.30 -12.40 -1.49
N ASN A 148 6.08 -12.10 -2.53
CA ASN A 148 7.53 -11.86 -2.43
C ASN A 148 7.90 -10.42 -2.02
N GLY A 149 6.91 -9.58 -1.71
CA GLY A 149 7.10 -8.15 -1.40
C GLY A 149 7.24 -7.25 -2.63
N ALA A 150 7.15 -7.78 -3.85
CA ALA A 150 7.11 -6.97 -5.06
C ALA A 150 5.80 -6.17 -5.14
N LEU A 151 5.82 -5.09 -5.92
CA LEU A 151 4.74 -4.12 -5.98
C LEU A 151 4.21 -4.03 -7.40
N ILE A 152 2.89 -4.04 -7.53
CA ILE A 152 2.19 -3.63 -8.75
C ILE A 152 1.70 -2.21 -8.48
N ALA A 153 2.28 -1.23 -9.17
CA ALA A 153 1.98 0.19 -8.99
C ALA A 153 1.66 0.88 -10.32
N VAL A 154 1.45 2.20 -10.28
CA VAL A 154 1.23 3.00 -11.49
C VAL A 154 2.46 2.96 -12.40
N SER A 155 2.24 3.16 -13.70
CA SER A 155 3.33 3.19 -14.69
C SER A 155 4.40 4.23 -14.30
N GLY A 156 5.66 3.99 -14.67
CA GLY A 156 6.78 4.86 -14.32
C GLY A 156 7.32 4.69 -12.90
N THR A 157 6.58 4.04 -11.98
CA THR A 157 7.05 3.79 -10.60
C THR A 157 8.32 2.96 -10.55
N HIS A 158 8.50 2.01 -11.48
CA HIS A 158 9.73 1.21 -11.56
C HIS A 158 10.96 2.09 -11.86
N THR A 159 10.85 3.01 -12.81
CA THR A 159 11.93 3.97 -13.15
C THR A 159 12.22 4.90 -11.97
N LEU A 160 11.18 5.35 -11.26
CA LEU A 160 11.33 6.12 -10.03
C LEU A 160 12.08 5.33 -8.95
N ALA A 161 11.72 4.06 -8.73
CA ALA A 161 12.38 3.20 -7.76
C ALA A 161 13.84 2.91 -8.15
N LEU A 162 14.13 2.73 -9.44
CA LEU A 162 15.49 2.54 -9.94
C LEU A 162 16.33 3.80 -9.74
N ALA A 163 15.78 4.98 -10.05
CA ALA A 163 16.42 6.27 -9.80
C ALA A 163 16.68 6.48 -8.30
N ALA A 164 15.69 6.17 -7.46
CA ALA A 164 15.81 6.25 -6.01
C ALA A 164 16.92 5.33 -5.49
N LYS A 165 16.97 4.09 -5.98
CA LYS A 165 18.01 3.13 -5.65
C LYS A 165 19.40 3.60 -6.07
N HIS A 166 19.51 4.18 -7.27
CA HIS A 166 20.77 4.75 -7.78
C HIS A 166 21.28 5.90 -6.90
N HIS A 167 20.39 6.77 -6.43
CA HIS A 167 20.73 7.88 -5.53
C HIS A 167 20.70 7.52 -4.04
N SER A 168 20.51 6.24 -3.71
CA SER A 168 20.39 5.75 -2.32
C SER A 168 19.32 6.50 -1.50
N THR A 169 18.26 6.97 -2.14
CA THR A 169 17.12 7.60 -1.45
C THR A 169 16.16 6.52 -0.96
N PRO A 170 15.71 6.59 0.30
CA PRO A 170 14.76 5.62 0.84
C PRO A 170 13.39 5.77 0.16
N LEU A 171 12.81 4.63 -0.20
CA LEU A 171 11.48 4.52 -0.78
C LEU A 171 10.51 3.95 0.26
N ILE A 172 9.43 4.70 0.52
CA ILE A 172 8.37 4.37 1.45
C ILE A 172 7.10 4.09 0.64
N VAL A 173 6.45 2.97 0.93
CA VAL A 173 5.21 2.57 0.28
C VAL A 173 4.06 2.70 1.27
N CYS A 174 3.13 3.62 1.00
CA CYS A 174 1.93 3.76 1.80
C CYS A 174 0.82 2.87 1.22
N ALA A 175 0.60 1.72 1.83
CA ALA A 175 -0.38 0.74 1.37
C ALA A 175 -1.20 0.18 2.54
N PRO A 176 -2.53 0.13 2.42
CA PRO A 176 -3.37 -0.61 3.35
C PRO A 176 -3.18 -2.12 3.20
N MET A 177 -3.43 -2.87 4.27
CA MET A 177 -3.17 -4.32 4.34
C MET A 177 -3.99 -5.14 3.33
N PHE A 178 -5.20 -4.71 2.98
CA PHE A 178 -6.05 -5.39 2.00
C PHE A 178 -5.50 -5.39 0.56
N LYS A 179 -4.44 -4.61 0.27
CA LYS A 179 -3.75 -4.66 -1.03
C LYS A 179 -2.70 -5.77 -1.11
N LEU A 180 -2.49 -6.52 -0.04
CA LEU A 180 -1.57 -7.65 -0.02
C LEU A 180 -2.25 -8.87 -0.68
N SER A 181 -1.61 -9.40 -1.71
CA SER A 181 -2.03 -10.60 -2.45
C SER A 181 -1.03 -11.73 -2.21
N PRO A 182 -1.50 -12.98 -2.01
CA PRO A 182 -0.65 -14.15 -1.87
C PRO A 182 -0.06 -14.66 -3.19
N GLN A 183 -0.35 -14.01 -4.33
CA GLN A 183 0.14 -14.43 -5.64
C GLN A 183 1.63 -14.12 -5.82
N PHE A 184 2.31 -14.98 -6.58
CA PHE A 184 3.69 -14.75 -7.00
C PHE A 184 3.76 -14.10 -8.40
N PRO A 185 4.76 -13.22 -8.66
CA PRO A 185 4.84 -12.50 -9.93
C PRO A 185 4.91 -13.39 -11.19
N ASN A 186 5.44 -14.61 -11.06
CA ASN A 186 5.69 -15.50 -12.19
C ASN A 186 4.46 -16.33 -12.60
N GLU A 187 3.38 -16.26 -11.83
CA GLU A 187 2.17 -17.06 -12.05
C GLU A 187 1.10 -16.30 -12.87
N GLU A 188 1.27 -15.00 -13.05
CA GLU A 188 0.33 -14.15 -13.79
C GLU A 188 0.85 -13.84 -15.20
N ASP A 189 0.26 -14.49 -16.21
CA ASP A 189 0.50 -14.23 -17.64
C ASP A 189 0.07 -12.81 -18.08
N SER A 190 -0.57 -12.02 -17.20
CA SER A 190 -1.04 -10.65 -17.49
C SER A 190 -0.83 -9.68 -16.32
N PHE A 191 0.40 -9.61 -15.80
CA PHE A 191 0.82 -8.67 -14.75
C PHE A 191 0.50 -7.19 -15.05
N HIS A 192 0.60 -6.79 -16.32
CA HIS A 192 0.29 -5.45 -16.77
C HIS A 192 -1.12 -5.37 -17.35
N LYS A 193 -1.88 -4.36 -16.94
CA LYS A 193 -3.15 -4.00 -17.56
C LYS A 193 -2.92 -3.10 -18.76
N PHE A 194 -3.10 -3.62 -19.96
CA PHE A 194 -3.12 -2.81 -21.17
C PHE A 194 -4.44 -2.03 -21.28
N VAL A 195 -4.34 -0.79 -21.75
CA VAL A 195 -5.44 0.15 -21.95
C VAL A 195 -5.46 0.60 -23.41
N SER A 196 -6.49 1.36 -23.81
CA SER A 196 -6.57 1.91 -25.17
C SER A 196 -5.30 2.70 -25.52
N PRO A 197 -4.66 2.46 -26.69
CA PRO A 197 -3.52 3.25 -27.14
C PRO A 197 -3.81 4.74 -27.39
N GLN A 198 -5.09 5.13 -27.46
CA GLN A 198 -5.53 6.50 -27.73
C GLN A 198 -4.88 7.56 -26.82
N GLU A 199 -4.61 7.19 -25.57
CA GLU A 199 -4.02 8.08 -24.56
C GLU A 199 -2.53 8.34 -24.82
N VAL A 200 -1.87 7.43 -25.55
CA VAL A 200 -0.47 7.57 -25.95
C VAL A 200 -0.35 8.20 -27.33
N LEU A 201 -1.16 7.74 -28.28
CA LEU A 201 -1.22 8.25 -29.64
C LEU A 201 -2.69 8.47 -30.02
N PRO A 202 -3.11 9.72 -30.28
CA PRO A 202 -4.49 10.01 -30.62
C PRO A 202 -4.86 9.38 -31.97
N PHE A 203 -6.11 8.94 -32.11
CA PHE A 203 -6.61 8.30 -33.33
C PHE A 203 -6.49 9.18 -34.58
N THR A 204 -6.44 10.50 -34.41
CA THR A 204 -6.31 11.48 -35.50
C THR A 204 -4.97 11.43 -36.23
N GLU A 205 -3.95 10.76 -35.68
CA GLU A 205 -2.63 10.63 -36.31
C GLU A 205 -2.43 9.33 -37.11
N GLY A 206 -3.47 8.48 -37.24
CA GLY A 206 -3.44 7.20 -37.95
C GLY A 206 -4.27 7.15 -39.23
#